data_AF-A0A1M6CTG6-F1
#
_entry.id   AF-A0A1M6CTG6-F1
#
_cell.length_a   1.000
_cell.length_b   1.000
_cell.length_c   1.000
_cell.angle_alpha   90.00
_cell.angle_beta   90.00
_cell.angle_gamma   90.00
#
_symmetry.space_group_name_H-M   'P 1'
#
loop_
_entity.id
_entity.type
_entity.pdbx_description
1 polymer ?
#
loop_
_entity_poly.entity_id
_entity_poly.type
_entity_poly.pdbx_seq_one_letter_code
_entity_poly.pdbx_strand_id
1 'polypeptide(L)'
;MICRSLIKLVSLTWLLSMASLMTVAAEEEKKFPEWWFCVAYTLRDADEREARPSPGGDPFAGDKPWIPSGLVRQRDVVDVAALASRTLAQKTLTKESAQKVIKATFEGGGRHPVMDCYEPHHCFVFYTFLGEPVACIEVCLTCNNVKTNLGKNLFDQGRLSVDLVTLARIIHEAGLPLTPYKSLQEYENQAQKKIDAAEKR
;
A
#
# COMPACT_ATOMS: atom_id res chain seq x y z
N MET A 1 42.33 53.16 -7.88
CA MET A 1 41.22 52.78 -8.78
C MET A 1 41.11 51.25 -8.98
N ILE A 2 41.05 50.44 -7.91
CA ILE A 2 41.02 48.95 -8.03
C ILE A 2 39.80 48.33 -7.32
N CYS A 3 38.99 49.10 -6.60
CA CYS A 3 38.03 48.55 -5.62
C CYS A 3 36.60 48.30 -6.13
N ARG A 4 36.29 48.41 -7.43
CA ARG A 4 34.91 48.29 -7.95
C ARG A 4 34.61 47.03 -8.78
N SER A 5 35.62 46.30 -9.25
CA SER A 5 35.39 45.13 -10.11
C SER A 5 35.28 43.80 -9.36
N LEU A 6 35.74 43.69 -8.11
CA LEU A 6 35.69 42.44 -7.34
C LEU A 6 34.32 42.16 -6.70
N ILE A 7 33.47 43.18 -6.50
CA ILE A 7 32.17 43.02 -5.84
C ILE A 7 31.13 42.35 -6.77
N LYS A 8 31.28 42.46 -8.10
CA LYS A 8 30.33 41.85 -9.05
C LYS A 8 30.53 40.35 -9.26
N LEU A 9 31.73 39.82 -9.01
CA LEU A 9 32.03 38.39 -9.22
C LEU A 9 31.56 37.50 -8.07
N VAL A 10 31.46 38.03 -6.85
CA VAL A 10 31.02 37.27 -5.67
C VAL A 10 29.50 37.11 -5.61
N SER A 11 28.71 38.01 -6.22
CA SER A 11 27.24 37.89 -6.20
C SER A 11 26.70 36.88 -7.21
N LEU A 12 27.42 36.59 -8.30
CA LEU A 12 26.97 35.61 -9.30
C LEU A 12 27.13 34.16 -8.81
N THR A 13 28.17 33.86 -8.03
CA THR A 13 28.41 32.50 -7.51
C THR A 13 27.43 32.11 -6.39
N TRP A 14 26.91 33.07 -5.63
CA TRP A 14 25.85 32.82 -4.64
C TRP A 14 24.49 32.49 -5.27
N LEU A 15 24.16 33.08 -6.43
CA LEU A 15 22.91 32.79 -7.13
C LEU A 15 22.92 31.40 -7.80
N LEU A 16 24.07 30.94 -8.28
CA LEU A 16 24.21 29.58 -8.85
C LEU A 16 24.16 28.48 -7.77
N SER A 17 24.60 28.75 -6.53
CA SER A 17 24.53 27.78 -5.42
C SER A 17 23.10 27.56 -4.91
N MET A 18 22.29 28.63 -4.81
CA MET A 18 20.88 28.50 -4.37
C MET A 18 20.00 27.77 -5.39
N ALA A 19 20.29 27.87 -6.69
CA ALA A 19 19.57 27.13 -7.73
C ALA A 19 19.80 25.60 -7.65
N SER A 20 20.97 25.18 -7.16
CA SER A 20 21.32 23.76 -7.02
C SER A 20 20.74 23.12 -5.74
N LEU A 21 20.32 23.91 -4.76
CA LEU A 21 19.70 23.43 -3.51
C LEU A 21 18.16 23.35 -3.59
N MET A 22 17.53 24.05 -4.53
CA MET A 22 16.07 24.00 -4.75
C MET A 22 15.63 22.82 -5.63
N THR A 23 16.57 22.07 -6.22
CA THR A 23 16.29 20.93 -7.11
C THR A 23 16.31 19.56 -6.42
N VAL A 24 16.58 19.50 -5.11
CA VAL A 24 16.70 18.22 -4.38
C VAL A 24 15.43 17.86 -3.58
N ALA A 25 14.40 18.71 -3.56
CA ALA A 25 13.21 18.51 -2.74
C ALA A 25 11.89 18.39 -3.55
N ALA A 26 11.99 18.23 -4.87
CA ALA A 26 10.92 17.56 -5.62
C ALA A 26 11.26 16.07 -5.59
N GLU A 27 11.05 15.41 -4.44
CA GLU A 27 10.85 13.96 -4.44
C GLU A 27 9.78 13.71 -5.50
N GLU A 28 10.20 13.14 -6.64
CA GLU A 28 9.28 12.73 -7.69
C GLU A 28 8.20 11.90 -7.01
N GLU A 29 7.00 12.47 -6.85
CA GLU A 29 5.81 11.64 -6.72
C GLU A 29 5.97 10.61 -7.82
N LYS A 30 6.19 9.34 -7.46
CA LYS A 30 6.25 8.22 -8.40
C LYS A 30 4.88 8.20 -9.08
N LYS A 31 4.74 9.02 -10.12
CA LYS A 31 3.55 9.10 -10.94
C LYS A 31 3.49 7.76 -11.63
N PHE A 32 2.45 7.01 -11.31
CA PHE A 32 2.19 5.77 -11.99
C PHE A 32 2.20 6.02 -13.52
N PRO A 33 3.07 5.33 -14.29
CA PRO A 33 3.28 5.63 -15.71
C PRO A 33 2.05 5.27 -16.55
N GLU A 34 1.54 6.12 -17.44
CA GLU A 34 0.23 5.96 -18.11
C GLU A 34 -0.12 4.57 -18.70
N TRP A 35 0.88 3.75 -19.00
CA TRP A 35 0.79 2.39 -19.55
C TRP A 35 0.63 1.26 -18.52
N TRP A 36 0.46 1.55 -17.23
CA TRP A 36 0.24 0.51 -16.22
C TRP A 36 -1.15 -0.13 -16.31
N PHE A 37 -1.27 -1.37 -15.84
CA PHE A 37 -2.57 -1.99 -15.51
C PHE A 37 -2.53 -2.54 -14.08
N CYS A 38 -3.71 -2.71 -13.47
CA CYS A 38 -3.84 -3.18 -12.09
C CYS A 38 -4.63 -4.47 -12.03
N VAL A 39 -4.15 -5.39 -11.20
CA VAL A 39 -4.84 -6.63 -10.87
C VAL A 39 -5.14 -6.62 -9.38
N ALA A 40 -6.41 -6.81 -9.05
CA ALA A 40 -6.86 -7.04 -7.70
C ALA A 40 -6.77 -8.54 -7.38
N TYR A 41 -6.28 -8.87 -6.20
CA TYR A 41 -6.13 -10.23 -5.71
C TYR A 41 -6.85 -10.38 -4.39
N THR A 42 -7.56 -11.50 -4.23
CA THR A 42 -7.91 -12.05 -2.93
C THR A 42 -6.83 -13.04 -2.54
N LEU A 43 -6.26 -12.83 -1.36
CA LEU A 43 -5.24 -13.67 -0.77
C LEU A 43 -5.88 -14.59 0.27
N ARG A 44 -5.29 -15.77 0.42
CA ARG A 44 -5.58 -16.65 1.54
C ARG A 44 -4.94 -16.09 2.81
N ASP A 45 -5.65 -16.24 3.92
CA ASP A 45 -5.15 -16.04 5.28
C ASP A 45 -3.85 -16.80 5.44
N ALA A 46 -2.83 -16.12 6.00
CA ALA A 46 -1.50 -16.72 6.11
C ALA A 46 -1.53 -17.94 7.03
N ASP A 47 -2.44 -17.91 8.00
CA ASP A 47 -2.51 -18.86 9.11
C ASP A 47 -3.04 -20.24 8.71
N GLU A 48 -3.93 -20.35 7.70
CA GLU A 48 -4.59 -21.64 7.38
C GLU A 48 -3.67 -22.68 6.74
N ARG A 49 -2.57 -22.27 6.08
CA ARG A 49 -1.60 -23.21 5.49
C ARG A 49 -0.47 -23.57 6.47
N GLU A 50 -0.21 -22.71 7.45
CA GLU A 50 0.81 -22.92 8.49
C GLU A 50 0.26 -23.62 9.73
N ALA A 51 -1.07 -23.63 9.91
CA ALA A 51 -1.78 -24.55 10.77
C ALA A 51 -1.74 -26.00 10.23
N ARG A 52 -0.58 -26.48 9.77
CA ARG A 52 -0.36 -27.93 9.64
C ARG A 52 -0.59 -28.51 11.03
N PRO A 53 -1.59 -29.40 11.24
CA PRO A 53 -1.66 -30.14 12.48
C PRO A 53 -0.35 -30.92 12.59
N SER A 54 0.48 -30.64 13.60
CA SER A 54 1.69 -31.41 13.85
C SER A 54 1.27 -32.87 14.04
N PRO A 55 1.58 -33.79 13.10
CA PRO A 55 1.14 -35.17 13.25
C PRO A 55 2.16 -35.85 14.18
N GLY A 56 1.95 -35.64 15.49
CA GLY A 56 2.73 -36.23 16.60
C GLY A 56 4.21 -35.86 16.71
N GLY A 57 4.79 -35.15 15.74
CA GLY A 57 6.23 -34.91 15.64
C GLY A 57 6.72 -33.60 16.26
N ASP A 58 7.98 -33.64 16.73
CA ASP A 58 8.84 -32.50 17.07
C ASP A 58 9.54 -31.96 15.80
N PRO A 59 9.19 -30.74 15.34
CA PRO A 59 10.03 -29.92 14.47
C PRO A 59 10.70 -28.74 15.22
N PHE A 60 10.56 -28.67 16.53
CA PHE A 60 11.23 -27.74 17.45
C PHE A 60 12.76 -28.02 17.41
N ALA A 61 13.67 -27.06 17.50
CA ALA A 61 14.07 -26.44 18.75
C ALA A 61 14.98 -25.22 18.49
N GLY A 62 14.55 -24.35 17.58
CA GLY A 62 15.17 -23.05 17.34
C GLY A 62 14.31 -22.29 16.34
N ASP A 63 13.91 -21.07 16.71
CA ASP A 63 13.31 -20.05 15.84
C ASP A 63 12.34 -20.58 14.77
N LYS A 64 11.03 -20.54 15.08
CA LYS A 64 9.99 -20.68 14.05
C LYS A 64 10.40 -19.77 12.88
N PRO A 65 10.53 -20.27 11.64
CA PRO A 65 10.92 -19.42 10.53
C PRO A 65 9.89 -18.29 10.45
N TRP A 66 10.33 -17.07 10.77
CA TRP A 66 9.51 -15.89 10.68
C TRP A 66 9.24 -15.65 9.20
N ILE A 67 8.05 -16.04 8.76
CA ILE A 67 7.59 -15.77 7.40
C ILE A 67 7.06 -14.34 7.41
N PRO A 68 7.63 -13.42 6.61
CA PRO A 68 7.21 -12.03 6.61
C PRO A 68 5.72 -11.93 6.29
N SER A 69 4.97 -11.24 7.15
CA SER A 69 3.56 -10.94 6.96
C SER A 69 3.38 -9.82 5.93
N GLY A 70 3.57 -10.16 4.66
CA GLY A 70 3.34 -9.24 3.54
C GLY A 70 4.02 -9.68 2.25
N LEU A 71 3.44 -9.28 1.13
CA LEU A 71 3.98 -9.35 -0.22
C LEU A 71 5.01 -8.25 -0.47
N VAL A 72 4.94 -7.14 0.27
CA VAL A 72 5.90 -6.04 0.19
C VAL A 72 7.06 -6.30 1.15
N ARG A 73 8.26 -6.54 0.60
CA ARG A 73 9.50 -6.71 1.39
C ARG A 73 10.22 -5.36 1.60
N GLN A 74 11.16 -5.30 2.55
CA GLN A 74 11.97 -4.12 2.96
C GLN A 74 12.71 -3.34 1.83
N ARG A 75 12.65 -3.77 0.58
CA ARG A 75 13.26 -3.10 -0.58
C ARG A 75 12.23 -2.70 -1.64
N ASP A 76 10.98 -2.55 -1.24
CA ASP A 76 9.86 -2.21 -2.13
C ASP A 76 9.62 -3.21 -3.29
N VAL A 77 10.16 -4.42 -3.17
CA VAL A 77 9.97 -5.50 -4.15
C VAL A 77 8.76 -6.33 -3.76
N VAL A 78 7.86 -6.53 -4.73
CA VAL A 78 6.71 -7.44 -4.60
C VAL A 78 7.20 -8.87 -4.71
N ASP A 79 6.94 -9.69 -3.70
CA ASP A 79 7.24 -11.11 -3.70
C ASP A 79 6.24 -11.88 -4.57
N VAL A 80 6.57 -12.02 -5.85
CA VAL A 80 5.72 -12.69 -6.85
C VAL A 80 5.47 -14.16 -6.49
N ALA A 81 6.43 -14.84 -5.85
CA ALA A 81 6.26 -16.23 -5.44
C ALA A 81 5.25 -16.34 -4.29
N ALA A 82 5.34 -15.46 -3.29
CA ALA A 82 4.36 -15.39 -2.22
C ALA A 82 2.97 -15.03 -2.75
N LEU A 83 2.87 -14.03 -3.64
CA LEU A 83 1.62 -13.61 -4.28
C LEU A 83 0.96 -14.79 -5.01
N ALA A 84 1.72 -15.47 -5.88
CA ALA A 84 1.21 -16.63 -6.62
C ALA A 84 0.75 -17.77 -5.70
N SER A 85 1.50 -18.03 -4.62
CA SER A 85 1.16 -19.12 -3.68
C SER A 85 -0.06 -18.84 -2.80
N ARG A 86 -0.38 -17.55 -2.56
CA ARG A 86 -1.45 -17.11 -1.66
C ARG A 86 -2.72 -16.68 -2.39
N THR A 87 -2.66 -16.44 -3.69
CA THR A 87 -3.81 -15.98 -4.47
C THR A 87 -4.92 -17.03 -4.48
N LEU A 88 -6.12 -16.64 -4.04
CA LEU A 88 -7.35 -17.43 -4.15
C LEU A 88 -8.13 -17.06 -5.41
N ALA A 89 -8.20 -15.76 -5.70
CA ALA A 89 -8.89 -15.21 -6.86
C ALA A 89 -8.18 -13.92 -7.31
N GLN A 90 -8.29 -13.60 -8.59
CA GLN A 90 -7.72 -12.37 -9.15
C GLN A 90 -8.62 -11.79 -10.24
N LYS A 91 -8.56 -10.47 -10.42
CA LYS A 91 -9.27 -9.76 -11.48
C LYS A 91 -8.48 -8.56 -11.97
N THR A 92 -8.28 -8.48 -13.28
CA THR A 92 -7.76 -7.25 -13.92
C THR A 92 -8.81 -6.16 -13.84
N LEU A 93 -8.44 -5.01 -13.29
CA LEU A 93 -9.32 -3.86 -13.14
C LEU A 93 -9.34 -3.02 -14.42
N THR A 94 -10.44 -2.29 -14.63
CA THR A 94 -10.48 -1.23 -15.63
C THR A 94 -9.56 -0.08 -15.21
N LYS A 95 -9.13 0.74 -16.18
CA LYS A 95 -8.30 1.93 -15.91
C LYS A 95 -8.97 2.86 -14.89
N GLU A 96 -10.28 3.07 -15.03
CA GLU A 96 -11.09 3.90 -14.13
C GLU A 96 -11.10 3.34 -12.70
N SER A 97 -11.38 2.05 -12.52
CA SER A 97 -11.40 1.42 -11.19
C SER A 97 -10.03 1.48 -10.53
N ALA A 98 -8.96 1.28 -11.30
CA ALA A 98 -7.63 1.32 -10.74
C ALA A 98 -7.16 2.76 -10.40
N GLN A 99 -7.62 3.78 -11.13
CA GLN A 99 -7.45 5.18 -10.72
C GLN A 99 -8.19 5.46 -9.41
N LYS A 100 -9.39 4.89 -9.20
CA LYS A 100 -10.10 4.97 -7.92
C LYS A 100 -9.33 4.30 -6.79
N VAL A 101 -8.61 3.20 -7.05
CA VAL A 101 -7.71 2.57 -6.05
C VAL A 101 -6.64 3.56 -5.60
N ILE A 102 -5.91 4.16 -6.54
CA ILE A 102 -4.85 5.14 -6.23
C ILE A 102 -5.43 6.31 -5.42
N LYS A 103 -6.55 6.88 -5.86
CA LYS A 103 -7.21 7.98 -5.18
C LYS A 103 -7.64 7.60 -3.76
N ALA A 104 -8.31 6.45 -3.59
CA ALA A 104 -8.76 5.98 -2.29
C ALA A 104 -7.59 5.70 -1.33
N THR A 105 -6.44 5.26 -1.85
CA THR A 105 -5.24 4.99 -1.05
C THR A 105 -4.46 6.25 -0.67
N PHE A 106 -4.23 7.17 -1.61
CA PHE A 106 -3.29 8.29 -1.40
C PHE A 106 -3.97 9.64 -1.16
N GLU A 107 -5.18 9.84 -1.68
CA GLU A 107 -5.96 11.09 -1.56
C GLU A 107 -7.20 10.90 -0.66
N GLY A 108 -7.39 9.70 -0.11
CA GLY A 108 -8.56 9.34 0.68
C GLY A 108 -8.74 10.21 1.93
N GLY A 109 -10.01 10.43 2.29
CA GLY A 109 -10.41 11.13 3.52
C GLY A 109 -11.01 10.22 4.59
N GLY A 110 -10.94 8.90 4.41
CA GLY A 110 -11.56 7.92 5.32
C GLY A 110 -10.95 7.97 6.73
N ARG A 111 -11.77 8.18 7.76
CA ARG A 111 -11.32 8.19 9.16
C ARG A 111 -11.55 6.84 9.82
N HIS A 112 -10.82 5.80 9.43
CA HIS A 112 -10.95 4.50 10.09
C HIS A 112 -9.90 4.35 11.18
N PRO A 113 -10.27 3.88 12.39
CA PRO A 113 -9.27 3.53 13.39
C PRO A 113 -8.43 2.38 12.84
N VAL A 114 -7.13 2.61 12.73
CA VAL A 114 -6.14 1.62 12.31
C VAL A 114 -5.82 0.73 13.50
N MET A 115 -5.79 -0.57 13.28
CA MET A 115 -5.32 -1.55 14.26
C MET A 115 -3.90 -2.01 13.89
N ASP A 116 -3.10 -2.37 14.91
CA ASP A 116 -1.71 -2.84 14.73
C ASP A 116 -1.61 -4.24 14.09
N CYS A 117 -2.71 -4.99 14.06
CA CYS A 117 -2.74 -6.27 13.33
C CYS A 117 -2.61 -6.03 11.82
N TYR A 118 -1.81 -6.86 11.15
CA TYR A 118 -1.64 -6.76 9.70
C TYR A 118 -1.65 -8.13 9.03
N GLU A 119 -2.84 -8.55 8.60
CA GLU A 119 -3.05 -9.73 7.79
C GLU A 119 -3.76 -9.34 6.48
N PRO A 120 -3.02 -9.11 5.39
CA PRO A 120 -3.62 -8.65 4.14
C PRO A 120 -4.39 -9.79 3.48
N HIS A 121 -5.71 -9.64 3.39
CA HIS A 121 -6.57 -10.56 2.62
C HIS A 121 -6.77 -10.10 1.18
N HIS A 122 -6.44 -8.85 0.88
CA HIS A 122 -6.57 -8.28 -0.46
C HIS A 122 -5.31 -7.52 -0.83
N CYS A 123 -4.97 -7.50 -2.10
CA CYS A 123 -3.97 -6.56 -2.60
C CYS A 123 -4.27 -6.11 -4.03
N PHE A 124 -3.81 -4.92 -4.36
CA PHE A 124 -3.80 -4.37 -5.71
C PHE A 124 -2.36 -4.30 -6.20
N VAL A 125 -2.05 -5.04 -7.25
CA VAL A 125 -0.70 -5.03 -7.84
C VAL A 125 -0.77 -4.34 -9.19
N PHE A 126 0.08 -3.35 -9.35
CA PHE A 126 0.21 -2.57 -10.58
C PHE A 126 1.39 -3.15 -11.36
N TYR A 127 1.16 -3.40 -12.64
CA TYR A 127 2.11 -4.02 -13.53
C TYR A 127 2.50 -3.10 -14.67
N THR A 128 3.71 -3.29 -15.18
CA THR A 128 4.11 -2.79 -16.50
C THR A 128 3.40 -3.55 -17.61
N PHE A 129 3.43 -3.00 -18.82
CA PHE A 129 2.94 -3.72 -20.02
C PHE A 129 3.72 -5.00 -20.31
N LEU A 130 4.94 -5.14 -19.76
CA LEU A 130 5.75 -6.36 -19.81
C LEU A 130 5.38 -7.38 -18.72
N GLY A 131 4.46 -7.04 -17.82
CA GLY A 131 4.02 -7.91 -16.73
C GLY A 131 4.89 -7.84 -15.48
N GLU A 132 5.75 -6.83 -15.33
CA GLU A 132 6.59 -6.65 -14.14
C GLU A 132 5.83 -5.86 -13.07
N PRO A 133 5.80 -6.29 -11.79
CA PRO A 133 5.12 -5.55 -10.73
C PRO A 133 5.91 -4.28 -10.39
N VAL A 134 5.25 -3.12 -10.50
CA VAL A 134 5.83 -1.81 -10.14
C VAL A 134 5.34 -1.30 -8.79
N ALA A 135 4.14 -1.71 -8.38
CA ALA A 135 3.58 -1.32 -7.10
C ALA A 135 2.67 -2.40 -6.54
N CYS A 136 2.56 -2.43 -5.22
CA CYS A 136 1.59 -3.23 -4.49
C CYS A 136 0.96 -2.37 -3.40
N ILE A 137 -0.36 -2.46 -3.29
CA ILE A 137 -1.15 -1.90 -2.21
C ILE A 137 -1.86 -3.07 -1.53
N GLU A 138 -1.37 -3.43 -0.36
CA GLU A 138 -1.91 -4.50 0.45
C GLU A 138 -2.98 -3.95 1.40
N VAL A 139 -4.15 -4.57 1.45
CA VAL A 139 -5.33 -4.09 2.17
C VAL A 139 -5.84 -5.13 3.14
N CYS A 140 -5.92 -4.74 4.41
CA CYS A 140 -6.58 -5.51 5.46
C CYS A 140 -7.88 -4.80 5.87
N LEU A 141 -9.03 -5.31 5.39
CA LEU A 141 -10.34 -4.76 5.75
C LEU A 141 -10.70 -5.00 7.23
N THR A 142 -10.14 -6.05 7.85
CA THR A 142 -10.38 -6.38 9.27
C THR A 142 -9.69 -5.39 10.20
N CYS A 143 -8.40 -5.10 9.95
CA CYS A 143 -7.58 -4.20 10.77
C CYS A 143 -7.64 -2.74 10.29
N ASN A 144 -8.39 -2.46 9.23
CA ASN A 144 -8.49 -1.16 8.58
C ASN A 144 -7.11 -0.56 8.23
N ASN A 145 -6.20 -1.40 7.73
CA ASN A 145 -4.82 -1.01 7.52
C ASN A 145 -4.41 -1.28 6.07
N VAL A 146 -3.54 -0.41 5.54
CA VAL A 146 -2.99 -0.51 4.19
C VAL A 146 -1.48 -0.36 4.23
N LYS A 147 -0.78 -1.23 3.52
CA LYS A 147 0.65 -1.11 3.25
C LYS A 147 0.88 -0.92 1.77
N THR A 148 1.92 -0.17 1.43
CA THR A 148 2.33 0.04 0.05
C THR A 148 3.84 0.07 -0.06
N ASN A 149 4.37 -0.34 -1.21
CA ASN A 149 5.78 -0.22 -1.56
C ASN A 149 6.12 1.11 -2.27
N LEU A 150 5.20 2.08 -2.28
CA LEU A 150 5.34 3.35 -2.98
C LEU A 150 5.90 4.48 -2.10
N GLY A 151 6.96 4.19 -1.35
CA GLY A 151 7.67 5.16 -0.51
C GLY A 151 7.38 5.03 0.99
N LYS A 152 7.71 6.08 1.77
CA LYS A 152 7.58 6.11 3.24
C LYS A 152 6.17 5.67 3.65
N ASN A 153 6.05 4.91 4.75
CA ASN A 153 4.75 4.39 5.19
C ASN A 153 3.74 5.54 5.27
N LEU A 154 2.50 5.33 4.84
CA LEU A 154 1.43 6.34 4.92
C LEU A 154 1.30 6.92 6.35
N PHE A 155 1.57 6.09 7.36
CA PHE A 155 1.68 6.47 8.78
C PHE A 155 2.78 7.50 9.05
N ASP A 156 3.97 7.31 8.48
CA ASP A 156 5.12 8.19 8.69
C ASP A 156 4.87 9.60 8.12
N GLN A 157 3.95 9.71 7.14
CA GLN A 157 3.57 10.99 6.52
C GLN A 157 2.42 11.69 7.26
N GLY A 158 1.94 11.15 8.38
CA GLY A 158 0.75 11.68 9.07
C GLY A 158 -0.54 11.58 8.24
N ARG A 159 -0.51 10.84 7.11
CA ARG A 159 -1.68 10.56 6.28
C ARG A 159 -2.45 9.41 6.93
N LEU A 160 -3.31 9.76 7.88
CA LEU A 160 -4.11 8.83 8.67
C LEU A 160 -5.37 8.33 7.94
N SER A 161 -5.60 8.70 6.69
CA SER A 161 -6.89 8.46 6.04
C SER A 161 -6.80 7.74 4.71
N VAL A 162 -7.03 6.43 4.74
CA VAL A 162 -7.32 5.63 3.53
C VAL A 162 -8.83 5.40 3.45
N ASP A 163 -9.41 5.58 2.27
CA ASP A 163 -10.84 5.28 2.03
C ASP A 163 -11.03 3.79 1.73
N LEU A 164 -11.09 3.00 2.81
CA LEU A 164 -11.24 1.55 2.72
C LEU A 164 -12.62 1.11 2.21
N VAL A 165 -13.66 1.93 2.40
CA VAL A 165 -15.00 1.65 1.85
C VAL A 165 -14.96 1.67 0.33
N THR A 166 -14.29 2.66 -0.25
CA THR A 166 -14.07 2.70 -1.70
C THR A 166 -13.24 1.50 -2.18
N LEU A 167 -12.17 1.12 -1.48
CA LEU A 167 -11.38 -0.06 -1.84
C LEU A 167 -12.21 -1.35 -1.78
N ALA A 168 -13.02 -1.55 -0.74
CA ALA A 168 -13.92 -2.68 -0.63
C ALA A 168 -14.98 -2.70 -1.74
N ARG A 169 -15.54 -1.54 -2.10
CA ARG A 169 -16.49 -1.43 -3.23
C ARG A 169 -15.84 -1.87 -4.54
N ILE A 170 -14.61 -1.45 -4.80
CA ILE A 170 -13.86 -1.85 -6.01
C ILE A 170 -13.64 -3.37 -6.05
N ILE A 171 -13.27 -4.00 -4.92
CA ILE A 171 -13.10 -5.46 -4.82
C ILE A 171 -14.44 -6.16 -5.11
N HIS A 172 -15.52 -5.67 -4.53
CA HIS A 172 -16.86 -6.21 -4.74
C HIS A 172 -17.33 -6.08 -6.20
N GLU A 173 -17.18 -4.90 -6.81
CA GLU A 173 -17.51 -4.64 -8.21
C GLU A 173 -16.66 -5.50 -9.18
N ALA A 174 -15.43 -5.82 -8.80
CA ALA A 174 -14.57 -6.75 -9.54
C ALA A 174 -15.04 -8.22 -9.46
N GLY A 175 -16.05 -8.53 -8.63
CA GLY A 175 -16.56 -9.87 -8.39
C GLY A 175 -15.66 -10.72 -7.48
N LEU A 176 -14.80 -10.08 -6.69
CA LEU A 176 -13.92 -10.76 -5.74
C LEU A 176 -14.60 -10.83 -4.36
N PRO A 177 -14.39 -11.92 -3.59
CA PRO A 177 -14.94 -12.05 -2.25
C PRO A 177 -14.33 -11.01 -1.31
N LEU A 178 -15.11 -10.51 -0.35
CA LEU A 178 -14.67 -9.51 0.64
C LEU A 178 -14.22 -10.14 1.96
N THR A 179 -13.39 -11.18 1.92
CA THR A 179 -12.94 -11.91 3.12
C THR A 179 -12.44 -10.97 4.23
N PRO A 180 -12.92 -11.10 5.48
CA PRO A 180 -13.83 -12.15 6.00
C PRO A 180 -15.34 -11.81 5.91
N TYR A 181 -15.72 -10.69 5.31
CA TYR A 181 -17.10 -10.22 5.22
C TYR A 181 -17.89 -10.95 4.13
N LYS A 182 -19.16 -11.23 4.40
CA LYS A 182 -20.06 -11.93 3.45
C LYS A 182 -20.59 -10.99 2.37
N SER A 183 -20.63 -9.69 2.64
CA SER A 183 -21.15 -8.68 1.72
C SER A 183 -20.51 -7.31 1.94
N LEU A 184 -20.62 -6.43 0.94
CA LEU A 184 -20.19 -5.04 1.04
C LEU A 184 -20.94 -4.29 2.16
N GLN A 185 -22.25 -4.52 2.28
CA GLN A 185 -23.08 -3.89 3.30
C GLN A 185 -22.64 -4.28 4.72
N GLU A 186 -22.27 -5.55 4.94
CA GLU A 186 -21.74 -6.00 6.22
C GLU A 186 -20.44 -5.25 6.58
N TYR A 187 -19.55 -5.10 5.60
CA TYR A 187 -18.31 -4.34 5.79
C TYR A 187 -18.58 -2.86 6.10
N GLU A 188 -19.42 -2.20 5.32
CA GLU A 188 -19.79 -0.77 5.52
C GLU A 188 -20.37 -0.53 6.92
N ASN A 189 -21.29 -1.39 7.36
CA ASN A 189 -21.85 -1.34 8.71
C ASN A 189 -20.79 -1.49 9.80
N GLN A 190 -19.84 -2.41 9.61
CA GLN A 190 -18.74 -2.62 10.56
C GLN A 190 -17.76 -1.45 10.57
N ALA A 191 -17.46 -0.88 9.40
CA ALA A 191 -16.61 0.29 9.26
C ALA A 191 -17.23 1.50 9.98
N GLN A 192 -18.53 1.75 9.77
CA GLN A 192 -19.24 2.85 10.44
C GLN A 192 -19.25 2.69 11.97
N LYS A 193 -19.56 1.49 12.48
CA LYS A 193 -19.51 1.21 13.93
C LYS A 193 -18.16 1.55 14.55
N LYS A 194 -17.06 1.28 13.84
CA LYS A 194 -15.71 1.60 14.30
C LYS A 194 -15.43 3.11 14.28
N ILE A 195 -15.95 3.83 13.29
CA ILE A 195 -15.88 5.31 13.23
C ILE A 195 -16.62 5.90 14.43
N ASP A 196 -17.88 5.52 14.62
CA ASP A 196 -18.72 5.99 15.73
C ASP A 196 -18.11 5.69 17.11
N ALA A 197 -17.42 4.55 17.23
CA ALA A 197 -16.72 4.17 18.45
C ALA A 197 -15.44 4.99 18.68
N ALA A 198 -14.75 5.40 17.62
CA ALA A 198 -13.55 6.24 17.71
C ALA A 198 -13.91 7.69 18.05
N GLU A 199 -15.03 8.23 17.54
CA GLU A 199 -15.50 9.59 17.84
C GLU A 199 -15.99 9.78 19.28
N LYS A 200 -16.30 8.68 19.99
CA LYS A 200 -16.72 8.71 21.41
C LYS A 200 -15.56 8.67 22.40
N ARG A 201 -14.32 8.45 21.94
CA ARG A 201 -13.12 8.37 22.78
C ARG A 201 -12.46 9.74 22.89
#